data_AF-A0A8K0G4H2-F1
#
_entry.id   AF-A0A8K0G4H2-F1
#
_cell.length_a   1.000
_cell.length_b   1.000
_cell.length_c   1.000
_cell.angle_alpha   90.00
_cell.angle_beta   90.00
_cell.angle_gamma   90.00
#
_symmetry.space_group_name_H-M   'P 1'
#
loop_
_entity.id
_entity.type
_entity.pdbx_description
1 polymer ?
#
loop_
_entity_poly.entity_id
_entity_poly.type
_entity_poly.pdbx_seq_one_letter_code
_entity_poly.pdbx_strand_id
1 'polypeptide(L)'
;MDHELATTRTGIDSRLIYRSIVIEKVLLPIGMMSEEIAEARNKHFRLYRQDFARKFSRESCNLNVINRLLLSSDPVITGMRPTPKKTTKPFLKETVEMLLPADTVTEAVSFDDEAPKESSDEPWMSSPDE
;
A
#
# COMPACT_ATOMS: atom_id res chain seq x y z
N MET A 1 40.69 2.96 26.29
CA MET A 1 39.28 3.39 26.45
C MET A 1 38.57 3.08 25.13
N ASP A 2 38.49 1.80 24.76
CA ASP A 2 38.23 1.43 23.35
C ASP A 2 37.29 0.22 23.20
N HIS A 3 36.44 -0.04 24.20
CA HIS A 3 35.51 -1.17 24.17
C HIS A 3 34.08 -0.80 23.72
N GLU A 4 33.80 0.48 23.46
CA GLU A 4 32.45 0.97 23.15
C GLU A 4 32.18 1.14 21.64
N LEU A 5 33.21 1.15 20.79
CA LEU A 5 33.10 1.37 19.34
C LEU A 5 33.05 0.08 18.50
N ALA A 6 33.25 -1.10 19.10
CA ALA A 6 33.29 -2.37 18.37
C ALA A 6 31.90 -3.04 18.22
N THR A 7 30.98 -2.77 19.14
CA THR A 7 29.66 -3.43 19.15
C THR A 7 28.68 -2.80 18.15
N THR A 8 28.85 -1.54 17.78
CA THR A 8 27.96 -0.83 16.85
C THR A 8 28.27 -1.14 15.37
N ARG A 9 29.50 -1.55 15.03
CA ARG A 9 29.91 -1.84 13.65
C ARG A 9 29.41 -3.19 13.13
N THR A 10 29.36 -4.22 13.98
CA THR A 10 28.95 -5.58 13.59
C THR A 10 27.44 -5.75 13.39
N GLY A 11 26.63 -4.88 14.01
CA GLY A 11 25.17 -4.96 13.94
C GLY A 11 24.56 -4.49 12.61
N ILE A 12 25.22 -3.57 11.90
CA ILE A 12 24.71 -3.03 10.63
C ILE A 12 25.00 -4.00 9.49
N ASP A 13 26.24 -4.48 9.40
CA ASP A 13 26.69 -5.41 8.34
C ASP A 13 25.90 -6.72 8.36
N SER A 14 25.73 -7.32 9.54
CA SER A 14 24.96 -8.57 9.69
C SER A 14 23.48 -8.39 9.33
N ARG A 15 22.90 -7.21 9.58
CA ARG A 15 21.50 -6.90 9.25
C ARG A 15 21.30 -6.68 7.76
N LEU A 16 22.27 -6.08 7.07
CA LEU A 16 22.25 -5.91 5.61
C LEU A 16 22.37 -7.27 4.90
N ILE A 17 23.29 -8.12 5.34
CA ILE A 17 23.49 -9.48 4.80
C ILE A 17 22.24 -10.33 5.01
N TYR A 18 21.65 -10.31 6.21
CA TYR A 18 20.43 -11.08 6.46
C TYR A 18 19.27 -10.61 5.58
N ARG A 19 19.11 -9.29 5.40
CA ARG A 19 18.04 -8.73 4.57
C ARG A 19 18.17 -9.10 3.10
N SER A 20 19.37 -9.14 2.52
CA SER A 20 19.53 -9.57 1.12
C SER A 20 19.13 -11.03 0.92
N ILE A 21 19.50 -11.91 1.86
CA ILE A 21 19.11 -13.33 1.85
C ILE A 21 17.59 -13.48 1.97
N VAL A 22 16.94 -12.66 2.81
CA VAL A 22 15.48 -12.67 2.95
C VAL A 22 14.80 -12.21 1.66
N ILE A 23 15.30 -11.15 1.01
CA ILE A 23 14.75 -10.64 -0.25
C ILE A 23 14.75 -11.72 -1.33
N GLU A 24 15.84 -12.49 -1.44
CA GLU A 24 15.97 -13.56 -2.42
C GLU A 24 14.95 -14.70 -2.23
N LYS A 25 14.61 -15.02 -0.98
CA LYS A 25 13.76 -16.18 -0.63
C LYS A 25 12.29 -15.86 -0.49
N VAL A 26 11.93 -14.58 -0.45
CA VAL A 26 10.59 -14.13 -0.12
C VAL A 26 9.74 -14.04 -1.40
N LEU A 27 8.53 -14.62 -1.37
CA LEU A 27 7.59 -14.59 -2.50
C LEU A 27 6.90 -13.23 -2.71
N LEU A 28 6.76 -12.42 -1.66
CA LEU A 28 5.97 -11.20 -1.66
C LEU A 28 6.85 -9.96 -1.45
N PRO A 29 6.58 -8.82 -2.09
CA PRO A 29 7.33 -7.59 -1.81
C PRO A 29 7.37 -7.30 -0.31
N ILE A 30 8.54 -6.94 0.24
CA ILE A 30 8.72 -6.73 1.70
C ILE A 30 7.70 -5.72 2.24
N GLY A 31 7.38 -4.69 1.46
CA GLY A 31 6.38 -3.69 1.82
C GLY A 31 5.01 -4.31 2.14
N MET A 32 4.62 -5.40 1.47
CA MET A 32 3.35 -6.12 1.72
C MET A 32 3.35 -6.97 2.99
N MET A 33 4.54 -7.33 3.49
CA MET A 33 4.69 -8.07 4.76
C MET A 33 5.12 -7.17 5.92
N SER A 34 5.14 -5.85 5.70
CA SER A 34 5.49 -4.87 6.72
C SER A 34 4.49 -4.88 7.87
N GLU A 35 5.00 -4.70 9.09
CA GLU A 35 4.20 -4.52 10.31
C GLU A 35 3.22 -3.35 10.19
N GLU A 36 3.61 -2.30 9.46
CA GLU A 36 2.79 -1.11 9.21
C GLU A 36 1.41 -1.44 8.59
N ILE A 37 1.32 -2.50 7.79
CA ILE A 37 0.06 -2.95 7.19
C ILE A 37 -0.86 -3.55 8.25
N ALA A 38 -0.31 -4.33 9.18
CA ALA A 38 -1.07 -4.90 10.29
C ALA A 38 -1.56 -3.79 11.23
N GLU A 39 -0.73 -2.78 11.51
CA GLU A 39 -1.12 -1.63 12.32
C GLU A 39 -2.22 -0.78 11.68
N ALA A 40 -2.16 -0.56 10.35
CA ALA A 40 -3.23 0.10 9.61
C ALA A 40 -4.57 -0.65 9.76
N ARG A 41 -4.55 -1.99 9.76
CA ARG A 41 -5.75 -2.81 10.03
C ARG A 41 -6.24 -2.70 11.47
N ASN A 42 -5.34 -2.55 12.44
CA ASN A 42 -5.73 -2.32 13.84
C ASN A 42 -6.48 -0.98 14.03
N LYS A 43 -6.17 0.04 13.22
CA LYS A 43 -6.95 1.30 13.20
C LYS A 43 -8.40 1.03 12.78
N HIS A 44 -8.62 0.24 11.74
CA HIS A 44 -9.95 -0.15 11.29
C HIS A 44 -10.71 -0.95 12.36
N PHE A 45 -10.02 -1.84 13.08
CA PHE A 45 -10.62 -2.58 14.19
C PHE A 45 -11.21 -1.65 15.26
N ARG A 46 -10.45 -0.62 15.67
CA ARG A 46 -10.91 0.37 16.67
C ARG A 46 -12.12 1.15 16.17
N LEU A 47 -12.08 1.61 14.91
CA LEU A 47 -13.19 2.31 14.27
C LEU A 47 -14.46 1.46 14.19
N TYR A 48 -14.34 0.20 13.72
CA TYR A 48 -15.49 -0.70 13.60
C TYR A 48 -16.15 -1.02 14.93
N ARG A 49 -15.36 -1.10 16.00
CA ARG A 49 -15.88 -1.31 17.36
C ARG A 49 -16.62 -0.08 17.91
N GLN A 50 -16.21 1.13 17.52
CA GLN A 50 -16.83 2.38 18.00
C GLN A 50 -18.14 2.68 17.26
N ASP A 51 -18.13 2.55 15.92
CA ASP A 51 -19.18 3.10 15.07
C ASP A 51 -20.20 2.05 14.61
N PHE A 52 -19.79 0.80 14.40
CA PHE A 52 -20.59 -0.20 13.70
C PHE A 52 -20.98 -1.42 14.55
N ALA A 53 -20.45 -1.55 15.76
CA ALA A 53 -20.71 -2.69 16.63
C ALA A 53 -21.85 -2.42 17.62
N ARG A 54 -22.78 -3.37 17.75
CA ARG A 54 -23.80 -3.35 18.81
C ARG A 54 -23.15 -3.51 20.18
N LYS A 55 -23.50 -2.64 21.13
CA LYS A 55 -22.93 -2.58 22.50
C LYS A 55 -23.77 -3.35 23.53
N PHE A 56 -24.48 -4.39 23.09
CA PHE A 56 -25.38 -5.17 23.93
C PHE A 56 -24.65 -6.29 24.69
N SER A 57 -23.76 -7.01 24.01
CA SER A 57 -22.89 -8.06 24.57
C SER A 57 -21.53 -8.07 23.89
N ARG A 58 -20.48 -8.51 24.60
CA ARG A 58 -19.12 -8.65 24.06
C ARG A 58 -19.09 -9.58 22.84
N GLU A 59 -19.84 -10.68 22.87
CA GLU A 59 -19.92 -11.63 21.75
C GLU A 59 -20.55 -10.97 20.52
N SER A 60 -21.69 -10.30 20.72
CA SER A 60 -22.36 -9.59 19.64
C SER A 60 -21.48 -8.48 19.05
N CYS A 61 -20.70 -7.79 19.88
CA CYS A 61 -19.76 -6.76 19.46
C CYS A 61 -18.67 -7.36 18.57
N ASN A 62 -18.00 -8.43 19.03
CA ASN A 62 -16.94 -9.09 18.28
C ASN A 62 -17.44 -9.66 16.94
N LEU A 63 -18.63 -10.26 16.93
CA LEU A 63 -19.23 -10.80 15.71
C LEU A 63 -19.49 -9.70 14.67
N ASN A 64 -20.00 -8.53 15.08
CA ASN A 64 -20.20 -7.41 14.16
C ASN A 64 -18.86 -6.88 13.62
N VAL A 65 -17.83 -6.77 14.47
CA VAL A 65 -16.50 -6.31 14.05
C VAL A 65 -15.87 -7.27 13.05
N ILE A 66 -15.92 -8.59 13.31
CA ILE A 66 -15.39 -9.62 12.41
C ILE A 66 -16.13 -9.61 11.07
N ASN A 67 -17.46 -9.60 11.09
CA ASN A 67 -18.26 -9.56 9.86
C ASN A 67 -17.89 -8.33 9.00
N ARG A 68 -17.68 -7.17 9.62
CA ARG A 68 -17.28 -5.96 8.90
C ARG A 68 -15.86 -6.04 8.36
N LEU A 69 -14.94 -6.64 9.10
CA LEU A 69 -13.57 -6.89 8.64
C LEU A 69 -13.57 -7.80 7.41
N LEU A 70 -14.38 -8.88 7.42
CA LEU A 70 -14.52 -9.82 6.31
C LEU A 70 -15.07 -9.14 5.05
N LEU A 71 -16.13 -8.35 5.19
CA LEU A 71 -16.68 -7.55 4.09
C LEU A 71 -15.66 -6.56 3.53
N SER A 72 -14.82 -5.97 4.39
CA SER A 72 -13.78 -5.04 3.95
C SER A 72 -12.58 -5.72 3.26
N SER A 73 -12.39 -7.02 3.47
CA SER A 73 -11.29 -7.79 2.87
C SER A 73 -11.72 -8.57 1.63
N ASP A 74 -13.02 -8.59 1.30
CA ASP A 74 -13.53 -9.25 0.12
C ASP A 74 -12.96 -8.61 -1.16
N PRO A 75 -12.23 -9.37 -2.01
CA PRO A 75 -11.64 -8.84 -3.24
C PRO A 75 -12.67 -8.29 -4.23
N VAL A 76 -13.84 -8.91 -4.32
CA VAL A 76 -14.91 -8.52 -5.26
C VAL A 76 -15.48 -7.18 -4.84
N ILE A 77 -15.86 -7.06 -3.56
CA ILE A 77 -16.40 -5.81 -3.00
C ILE A 77 -15.34 -4.70 -3.04
N THR A 78 -14.08 -5.05 -2.79
CA THR A 78 -12.97 -4.07 -2.82
C THR A 78 -12.72 -3.55 -4.23
N GLY A 79 -12.78 -4.41 -5.26
CA GLY A 79 -12.62 -4.00 -6.65
C GLY A 79 -13.72 -3.09 -7.16
N MET A 80 -14.93 -3.17 -6.60
CA MET A 80 -16.06 -2.30 -6.94
C MET A 80 -16.05 -0.96 -6.19
N ARG A 81 -15.19 -0.80 -5.17
CA ARG A 81 -15.16 0.41 -4.34
C ARG A 81 -14.39 1.53 -5.04
N PRO A 82 -14.84 2.80 -4.97
CA PRO A 82 -14.04 3.93 -5.44
C PRO A 82 -12.73 4.01 -4.64
N THR A 83 -11.59 3.90 -5.34
CA THR A 83 -10.26 4.00 -4.74
C THR A 83 -9.73 5.43 -4.85
N PRO A 84 -9.20 6.02 -3.76
CA PRO A 84 -8.58 7.34 -3.84
C PRO A 84 -7.32 7.31 -4.72
N LYS A 85 -7.06 8.40 -5.44
CA LYS A 85 -5.82 8.56 -6.21
C LYS A 85 -4.63 8.59 -5.26
N LYS A 86 -3.60 7.77 -5.54
CA LYS A 86 -2.36 7.74 -4.76
C LYS A 86 -1.46 8.88 -5.21
N THR A 87 -0.88 9.61 -4.27
CA THR A 87 0.20 10.56 -4.55
C THR A 87 1.53 9.80 -4.52
N THR A 88 2.26 9.83 -5.62
CA THR A 88 3.58 9.18 -5.74
C THR A 88 4.68 10.24 -5.76
N LYS A 89 5.77 9.95 -5.06
CA LYS A 89 7.01 10.72 -5.18
C LYS A 89 7.96 9.93 -6.10
N PRO A 90 8.76 10.61 -6.94
CA PRO A 90 9.73 9.94 -7.79
C PRO A 90 10.79 9.23 -6.94
N PHE A 91 11.25 8.07 -7.40
CA PHE A 91 12.38 7.35 -6.79
C PHE A 91 13.71 8.01 -7.17
N LEU A 92 14.75 7.75 -6.36
CA LEU A 92 16.12 8.10 -6.69
C LEU A 92 16.64 7.18 -7.80
N LYS A 93 17.55 7.70 -8.65
CA LYS A 93 18.11 6.97 -9.79
C LYS A 93 18.73 5.62 -9.39
N GLU A 94 19.52 5.62 -8.32
CA GLU A 94 20.17 4.41 -7.78
C GLU A 94 19.15 3.33 -7.35
N THR A 95 18.01 3.76 -6.82
CA THR A 95 16.94 2.83 -6.40
C THR A 95 16.25 2.19 -7.60
N VAL A 96 16.08 2.94 -8.69
CA VAL A 96 15.49 2.42 -9.94
C VAL A 96 16.42 1.38 -10.57
N GLU A 97 17.73 1.64 -10.60
CA GLU A 97 18.73 0.70 -11.10
C GLU A 97 18.74 -0.61 -10.30
N MET A 98 18.50 -0.56 -8.98
CA MET A 98 18.41 -1.76 -8.13
C MET A 98 17.08 -2.53 -8.24
N LEU A 99 16.00 -1.89 -8.72
CA LEU A 99 14.68 -2.52 -8.81
C LEU A 99 14.48 -3.31 -10.11
N LEU A 100 15.24 -2.96 -11.15
CA LEU A 100 15.15 -3.57 -12.47
C LEU A 100 16.01 -4.84 -12.52
N PRO A 101 15.51 -5.95 -13.10
CA PRO A 101 16.35 -7.08 -13.43
C PRO A 101 17.40 -6.62 -14.45
N ALA A 102 18.62 -7.18 -14.37
CA ALA A 102 19.76 -6.80 -15.21
C ALA A 102 19.51 -6.92 -16.73
N ASP A 103 18.40 -7.55 -17.14
CA ASP A 103 18.05 -7.85 -18.53
C ASP A 103 17.11 -6.82 -19.19
N THR A 104 16.66 -5.76 -18.51
CA THR A 104 15.86 -4.69 -19.13
C THR A 104 16.67 -3.42 -19.36
N VAL A 105 17.70 -3.50 -20.18
CA VAL A 105 18.29 -2.31 -20.82
C VAL A 105 17.72 -2.21 -22.23
N THR A 106 16.71 -1.35 -22.42
CA THR A 106 16.15 -0.74 -23.66
C THR A 106 14.66 -0.47 -23.39
N GLU A 107 14.06 0.71 -23.48
CA GLU A 107 14.38 2.00 -24.06
C GLU A 107 13.79 3.09 -23.14
N ALA A 108 14.42 4.26 -23.13
CA ALA A 108 13.87 5.44 -22.49
C ALA A 108 12.50 5.77 -23.11
N VAL A 109 11.42 5.54 -22.37
CA VAL A 109 10.10 6.08 -22.72
C VAL A 109 10.08 7.51 -22.20
N SER A 110 10.26 8.47 -23.12
CA SER A 110 9.99 9.88 -22.89
C SER A 110 8.53 10.05 -22.50
N PHE A 111 8.29 10.51 -21.26
CA PHE A 111 7.00 10.98 -20.82
C PHE A 111 6.86 12.43 -21.32
N ASP A 112 6.25 12.61 -22.47
CA ASP A 112 5.85 13.93 -22.93
C ASP A 112 4.67 14.41 -22.04
N ASP A 113 4.94 15.45 -21.25
CA ASP A 113 3.95 16.24 -20.51
C ASP A 113 3.05 16.99 -21.50
N GLU A 114 2.00 16.35 -22.03
CA GLU A 114 0.90 17.06 -22.69
C GLU A 114 -0.25 17.26 -21.69
N ALA A 115 -0.27 18.44 -21.07
CA ALA A 115 -1.37 18.91 -20.24
C ALA A 115 -2.69 18.87 -21.03
N PRO A 116 -3.81 18.37 -20.45
CA PRO A 116 -5.09 18.44 -21.13
C PRO A 116 -5.52 19.90 -21.28
N LYS A 117 -5.61 20.38 -22.52
CA LYS A 117 -6.31 21.61 -22.84
C LYS A 117 -7.80 21.39 -22.55
N GLU A 118 -8.29 22.08 -21.53
CA GLU A 118 -9.70 22.23 -21.24
C GLU A 118 -10.32 23.05 -22.38
N SER A 119 -10.91 22.38 -23.38
CA SER A 119 -11.77 23.04 -24.36
C SER A 119 -13.21 22.92 -23.88
N SER A 120 -13.77 24.08 -23.55
CA SER A 120 -15.17 24.31 -23.24
C SER A 120 -16.07 23.94 -24.43
N ASP A 121 -17.34 23.67 -24.08
CA ASP A 121 -18.54 23.72 -24.93
C ASP A 121 -18.80 22.41 -25.72
N GLU A 122 -19.90 21.66 -25.52
CA GLU A 122 -21.30 22.05 -25.78
C GLU A 122 -22.32 20.90 -25.42
N PRO A 123 -23.65 21.11 -25.51
CA PRO A 123 -24.62 20.81 -24.46
C PRO A 123 -25.64 19.69 -24.81
N TRP A 124 -26.54 19.44 -23.86
CA TRP A 124 -27.88 18.83 -24.00
C TRP A 124 -27.94 17.29 -23.87
N MET A 125 -28.21 16.81 -22.65
CA MET A 125 -28.95 15.56 -22.47
C MET A 125 -30.45 15.86 -22.62
N SER A 126 -31.05 15.39 -23.71
CA SER A 126 -32.51 15.24 -23.79
C SER A 126 -32.87 14.07 -22.90
N SER A 127 -33.70 14.30 -21.89
CA SER A 127 -34.50 13.24 -21.28
C SER A 127 -35.43 12.65 -22.35
N PRO A 128 -35.57 11.33 -22.45
CA PRO A 128 -36.71 10.73 -23.13
C PRO A 128 -37.95 10.85 -22.22
N ASP A 129 -38.97 11.56 -22.70
CA ASP A 129 -40.34 11.40 -22.23
C ASP A 129 -40.87 10.06 -22.76
N GLU A 130 -41.30 9.17 -21.86
CA GLU A 130 -42.41 8.21 -22.04
C GLU A 130 -42.85 7.61 -20.69
#